data_AF-A0A661DVK7-F1
#
_entry.id   AF-A0A661DVK7-F1
#
_cell.length_a   1.000
_cell.length_b   1.000
_cell.length_c   1.000
_cell.angle_alpha   90.00
_cell.angle_beta   90.00
_cell.angle_gamma   90.00
#
_symmetry.space_group_name_H-M   'P 1'
#
loop_
_entity.id
_entity.type
_entity.pdbx_description
1 polymer ?
#
loop_
_entity_poly.entity_id
_entity_poly.type
_entity_poly.pdbx_seq_one_letter_code
_entity_poly.pdbx_strand_id
1 'polypeptide(L)' 'LGLAIAKKHLKLASHRNRLKRIIRASFRQHQSAFANIDIVVLSRLDVNKRNSTQIWEALERQWETVVAQWKKS' A
#
# COMPACT_ATOMS: atom_id res chain seq x y z
N LEU A 1 8.95 -2.21 -5.46
CA LEU A 1 7.91 -1.44 -4.72
C LEU A 1 8.28 0.04 -4.64
N GLY A 2 7.60 0.88 -5.42
CA GLY A 2 7.63 2.34 -5.29
C GLY A 2 6.51 2.87 -4.39
N LEU A 3 6.75 3.94 -3.63
CA LEU A 3 5.74 4.60 -2.80
C LEU A 3 5.69 6.10 -3.10
N ALA A 4 4.55 6.61 -3.57
CA ALA A 4 4.33 8.05 -3.74
C ALA A 4 3.23 8.52 -2.77
N ILE A 5 3.66 9.06 -1.62
CA ILE A 5 2.76 9.56 -0.57
C ILE A 5 2.76 11.08 -0.58
N ALA A 6 1.68 11.69 -1.07
CA ALA A 6 1.60 13.14 -1.24
C ALA A 6 1.53 13.87 0.12
N LYS A 7 2.33 14.94 0.28
CA LYS A 7 2.32 15.82 1.46
C LYS A 7 0.94 16.45 1.72
N LYS A 8 0.18 16.73 0.66
CA LYS A 8 -1.18 17.29 0.75
C LYS A 8 -2.19 16.35 1.43
N HIS A 9 -1.98 15.02 1.35
CA HIS A 9 -2.86 14.03 1.98
C HIS A 9 -2.50 13.80 3.46
N LEU A 10 -1.20 13.83 3.78
CA LEU A 10 -0.69 13.60 5.13
C LEU A 10 0.36 14.67 5.43
N LYS A 11 -0.03 15.71 6.19
CA LYS A 11 0.85 16.86 6.49
C LYS A 11 2.03 16.49 7.40
N LEU A 12 1.80 15.62 8.38
CA LEU A 12 2.82 15.19 9.34
C LEU A 12 3.75 14.13 8.76
N ALA A 13 5.06 14.33 8.93
CA ALA A 13 6.09 13.39 8.47
C ALA A 13 5.98 12.04 9.18
N SER A 14 5.68 12.05 10.48
CA SER A 14 5.44 10.85 11.29
C SER A 14 4.31 9.99 10.73
N HIS A 15 3.20 10.60 10.32
CA HIS A 15 2.05 9.90 9.73
C HIS A 15 2.41 9.29 8.37
N ARG A 16 3.11 10.04 7.51
CA ARG A 16 3.62 9.49 6.23
C ARG A 16 4.58 8.33 6.45
N ASN A 17 5.46 8.42 7.43
CA ASN A 17 6.42 7.35 7.74
C ASN A 17 5.72 6.11 8.29
N ARG A 18 4.71 6.30 9.15
CA ARG A 18 3.86 5.21 9.64
C ARG A 18 3.13 4.51 8.48
N LEU A 19 2.52 5.27 7.58
CA LEU A 19 1.83 4.71 6.41
C LEU A 19 2.81 3.93 5.51
N LYS A 20 3.95 4.54 5.16
CA LYS A 20 5.01 3.85 4.37
C LYS A 20 5.48 2.56 5.05
N ARG A 21 5.57 2.54 6.39
CA ARG A 21 5.95 1.34 7.15
C ARG A 21 4.89 0.25 7.04
N ILE A 22 3.61 0.59 7.20
CA ILE A 22 2.48 -0.34 7.06
C ILE A 22 2.46 -0.96 5.66
N ILE A 23 2.51 -0.12 4.62
CA ILE A 23 2.49 -0.60 3.22
C ILE A 23 3.66 -1.55 2.95
N ARG A 24 4.88 -1.21 3.39
CA ARG A 24 6.04 -2.09 3.21
C ARG A 24 5.94 -3.40 3.99
N ALA A 25 5.39 -3.36 5.20
CA ALA A 25 5.20 -4.56 6.00
C ALA A 25 4.19 -5.52 5.35
N SER A 26 3.06 -4.99 4.89
CA SER A 26 2.03 -5.77 4.18
C SER A 26 2.56 -6.33 2.85
N PHE A 27 3.29 -5.51 2.06
CA PHE A 27 3.92 -5.99 0.83
C PHE A 27 4.93 -7.13 1.08
N ARG A 28 5.76 -7.04 2.14
CA ARG A 28 6.73 -8.09 2.47
C ARG A 28 6.07 -9.43 2.80
N GLN A 29 4.90 -9.43 3.44
CA GLN A 29 4.14 -10.66 3.71
C GLN A 29 3.69 -11.36 2.42
N HIS A 30 3.51 -10.59 1.35
CA HIS A 30 3.02 -11.07 0.05
C HIS A 30 4.11 -11.15 -1.02
N GLN A 31 5.37 -10.89 -0.66
CA GLN A 31 6.48 -10.77 -1.61
C GLN A 31 6.67 -12.01 -2.49
N SER A 32 6.43 -13.20 -1.93
CA SER A 32 6.50 -14.47 -2.67
C SER A 32 5.45 -14.57 -3.78
N ALA A 33 4.28 -13.95 -3.61
CA ALA A 33 3.20 -13.95 -4.60
C ALA A 33 3.42 -12.95 -5.74
N PHE A 34 4.34 -11.99 -5.58
CA PHE A 34 4.60 -10.91 -6.54
C PHE A 34 5.89 -11.08 -7.34
N ALA A 35 6.47 -12.30 -7.40
CA ALA A 35 7.73 -12.54 -8.08
C ALA A 35 7.67 -11.99 -9.52
N ASN A 36 8.49 -10.97 -9.79
CA ASN A 36 8.66 -10.27 -11.09
C ASN A 36 7.67 -9.13 -11.43
N ILE A 37 6.98 -8.54 -10.45
CA ILE A 37 6.08 -7.39 -10.69
C ILE A 37 6.60 -6.11 -10.03
N ASP A 38 6.68 -5.03 -10.80
CA ASP A 38 6.92 -3.69 -10.27
C ASP A 38 5.61 -3.03 -9.83
N ILE A 39 5.45 -2.88 -8.51
CA ILE A 39 4.28 -2.25 -7.91
C ILE A 39 4.60 -0.82 -7.44
N VAL A 40 3.76 0.15 -7.80
CA VAL A 40 3.81 1.52 -7.30
C VAL A 40 2.53 1.84 -6.52
N VAL A 41 2.67 2.23 -5.25
CA VAL A 41 1.54 2.60 -4.39
C VAL A 41 1.42 4.12 -4.31
N LEU A 42 0.24 4.63 -4.65
CA LEU A 42 -0.12 6.05 -4.59
C LEU A 42 -1.07 6.30 -3.42
N SER A 43 -0.81 7.31 -2.60
CA SER A 43 -1.78 7.72 -1.58
C SER A 43 -2.90 8.57 -2.17
N ARG A 44 -4.13 8.37 -1.69
CA ARG A 44 -5.29 9.23 -1.94
C ARG A 44 -5.61 10.06 -0.69
N LEU A 45 -6.37 11.14 -0.86
CA LEU A 45 -6.70 12.11 0.21
C LEU A 45 -7.44 11.45 1.40
N ASP A 46 -8.26 10.45 1.12
CA ASP A 46 -9.07 9.71 2.09
C ASP A 46 -8.23 8.86 3.05
N VAL A 47 -6.95 8.60 2.76
CA VAL A 47 -6.08 7.79 3.64
C VAL A 47 -5.95 8.38 5.04
N ASN A 48 -6.07 9.70 5.20
CA ASN A 48 -6.00 10.37 6.50
C ASN A 48 -7.24 10.10 7.38
N LYS A 49 -8.34 9.64 6.78
CA LYS A 49 -9.58 9.29 7.51
C LYS A 49 -9.59 7.83 7.99
N ARG A 50 -8.59 7.04 7.58
CA ARG A 50 -8.52 5.60 7.90
C ARG A 50 -7.58 5.34 9.06
N ASN A 51 -8.00 4.48 9.97
CA ASN A 51 -7.12 3.98 11.02
C ASN A 51 -6.17 2.90 10.47
N SER A 52 -5.21 2.44 11.28
CA SER A 52 -4.22 1.45 10.83
C SER A 52 -4.85 0.13 10.40
N THR A 53 -5.87 -0.36 11.11
CA THR A 53 -6.56 -1.61 10.78
C THR A 53 -7.26 -1.52 9.43
N GLN A 54 -7.99 -0.44 9.17
CA GLN A 54 -8.64 -0.18 7.90
C GLN A 54 -7.65 -0.04 6.73
N ILE A 55 -6.44 0.48 6.99
CA ILE A 55 -5.39 0.55 5.98
C ILE A 55 -4.86 -0.85 5.68
N TRP A 56 -4.63 -1.67 6.71
CA TRP A 56 -4.22 -3.06 6.52
C TRP A 56 -5.25 -3.85 5.71
N GLU A 57 -6.52 -3.85 6.12
CA GLU A 57 -7.59 -4.54 5.39
C GLU A 57 -7.71 -4.08 3.93
N ALA A 58 -7.53 -2.77 3.67
CA ALA A 58 -7.56 -2.25 2.32
C ALA A 58 -6.36 -2.73 1.48
N LEU A 59 -5.17 -2.83 2.08
CA LEU A 59 -3.97 -3.33 1.39
C LEU A 59 -4.11 -4.81 1.04
N GLU A 60 -4.60 -5.63 1.95
CA GLU A 60 -4.83 -7.06 1.70
C GLU A 60 -5.73 -7.29 0.49
N ARG A 61 -6.87 -6.59 0.43
CA ARG A 61 -7.79 -6.64 -0.73
C ARG A 61 -7.12 -6.16 -2.03
N GLN A 62 -6.27 -5.14 -1.96
CA GLN A 62 -5.54 -4.63 -3.12
C GLN A 62 -4.50 -5.64 -3.62
N TRP A 63 -3.80 -6.33 -2.72
CA TRP A 63 -2.83 -7.37 -3.08
C TRP A 63 -3.49 -8.53 -3.80
N GLU A 64 -4.59 -9.04 -3.26
CA GLU A 64 -5.37 -10.09 -3.92
C GLU A 64 -5.79 -9.67 -5.34
N THR A 65 -6.26 -8.44 -5.49
CA THR A 65 -6.67 -7.88 -6.79
C THR A 65 -5.50 -7.83 -7.77
N VAL A 66 -4.33 -7.35 -7.33
CA VAL A 66 -3.12 -7.27 -8.17
C VAL A 66 -2.65 -8.66 -8.60
N VAL A 67 -2.59 -9.62 -7.67
CA VAL A 67 -2.21 -11.01 -8.00
C VAL A 67 -3.18 -11.63 -8.99
N ALA A 68 -4.49 -11.43 -8.79
CA ALA A 68 -5.52 -11.94 -9.68
C ALA A 68 -5.44 -11.34 -11.10
N GLN A 69 -5.17 -10.03 -11.20
CA GLN A 69 -5.01 -9.35 -12.48
C GLN A 69 -3.73 -9.80 -13.21
N TRP A 70 -2.62 -9.96 -12.48
CA TRP A 70 -1.37 -10.41 -13.08
C TRP A 70 -1.43 -11.84 -13.60
N LYS A 71 -2.04 -12.78 -12.87
CA LYS A 71 -2.21 -14.19 -13.32
C LYS A 71 -3.02 -14.31 -14.62
N LYS A 72 -3.76 -13.27 -15.01
CA LYS A 72 -4.60 -13.25 -16.21
C LYS A 72 -3.86 -12.74 -17.45
N SER A 73 -2.70 -12.10 -17.30
CA SER A 73 -1.84 -11.63 -18.40
C SER A 73 -0.74 -12.64 -18.71
#